data_AF-A0AAE0RDW3-F1
#
_entry.id   AF-A0AAE0RDW3-F1
#
_cell.length_a   1.000
_cell.length_b   1.000
_cell.length_c   1.000
_cell.angle_alpha   90.00
_cell.angle_beta   90.00
_cell.angle_gamma   90.00
#
_symmetry.space_group_name_H-M   'P 1'
#
loop_
_entity.id
_entity.type
_entity.pdbx_description
1 polymer ?
#
loop_
_entity_poly.entity_id
_entity_poly.type
_entity_poly.pdbx_seq_one_letter_code
_entity_poly.pdbx_strand_id
1 'polypeptide(L)'
;MWDRVQSSVYTQYGAVLVLAVTSFLLMRKWIAGGMCKSQARLDGKTVLITGANTGIGKATAQDMARRGARVVMACRDLRRAEIAAQEIRQATGNGNVVVRHLNLASLYSIQEFAKEFIVTEKRLDILINNAGKL
;
A
#
# COMPACT_ATOMS: atom_id res chain seq x y z
N MET A 1 29.17 -51.40 7.04
CA MET A 1 29.88 -50.36 6.25
C MET A 1 28.89 -49.46 5.53
N TRP A 2 27.94 -50.05 4.81
CA TRP A 2 26.88 -49.35 4.06
C TRP A 2 25.97 -48.46 4.91
N ASP A 3 25.55 -48.88 6.11
CA ASP A 3 24.69 -48.06 6.98
C ASP A 3 25.34 -46.75 7.43
N ARG A 4 26.67 -46.76 7.59
CA ARG A 4 27.46 -45.59 8.01
C ARG A 4 27.65 -44.58 6.86
N VAL A 5 27.75 -45.09 5.63
CA VAL A 5 27.78 -44.27 4.41
C VAL A 5 26.40 -43.67 4.15
N GLN A 6 25.35 -44.48 4.29
CA GLN A 6 23.97 -44.08 4.05
C GLN A 6 23.50 -43.03 5.08
N SER A 7 23.84 -43.21 6.37
CA SER A 7 23.56 -42.19 7.40
C SER A 7 24.28 -40.87 7.14
N SER A 8 25.57 -40.91 6.77
CA SER A 8 26.36 -39.71 6.41
C SER A 8 25.75 -38.95 5.24
N VAL A 9 25.28 -39.66 4.22
CA VAL A 9 24.65 -39.08 3.03
C VAL A 9 23.31 -38.42 3.38
N TYR A 10 22.46 -39.07 4.18
CA TYR A 10 21.21 -38.46 4.65
C TYR A 10 21.44 -37.25 5.56
N THR A 11 22.46 -37.29 6.44
CA THR A 11 22.83 -36.12 7.26
C THR A 11 23.31 -34.95 6.41
N GLN A 12 24.11 -35.21 5.35
CA GLN A 12 24.56 -34.17 4.43
C GLN A 12 23.41 -33.54 3.64
N TYR A 13 22.52 -34.35 3.04
CA TYR A 13 21.36 -33.82 2.31
C TYR A 13 20.38 -33.08 3.22
N GLY A 14 20.17 -33.57 4.44
CA GLY A 14 19.35 -32.89 5.45
C GLY A 14 19.94 -31.52 5.84
N ALA A 15 21.25 -31.44 6.06
CA ALA A 15 21.92 -30.18 6.40
C ALA A 15 21.84 -29.15 5.25
N VAL A 16 22.06 -29.58 4.00
CA VAL A 16 21.95 -28.71 2.82
C VAL A 16 20.51 -28.19 2.66
N LEU A 17 19.50 -29.05 2.87
CA LEU A 17 18.10 -28.64 2.81
C LEU A 17 17.76 -27.59 3.87
N VAL A 18 18.21 -27.79 5.12
CA VAL A 18 18.00 -26.84 6.22
C VAL A 18 18.67 -25.50 5.91
N LEU A 19 19.92 -25.51 5.41
CA LEU A 19 20.64 -24.29 5.02
C LEU A 19 19.95 -23.56 3.86
N ALA A 20 19.46 -24.29 2.86
CA ALA A 20 18.73 -23.71 1.73
C ALA A 20 17.41 -23.06 2.18
N VAL A 21 16.62 -23.75 3.00
CA VAL A 21 15.34 -23.24 3.52
C VAL A 21 15.57 -22.02 4.43
N THR A 22 16.54 -22.11 5.35
CA THR A 22 16.85 -20.99 6.26
C THR A 22 17.37 -19.77 5.50
N SER A 23 18.29 -19.97 4.53
CA SER A 23 18.77 -18.91 3.64
C SER A 23 17.63 -18.27 2.85
N PHE A 24 16.72 -19.08 2.29
CA PHE A 24 15.54 -18.57 1.58
C PHE A 24 14.61 -17.75 2.49
N LEU A 25 14.35 -18.21 3.72
CA LEU A 25 13.52 -17.47 4.69
C LEU A 25 14.18 -16.16 5.13
N LEU A 26 15.49 -16.17 5.37
CA LEU A 26 16.25 -14.97 5.72
C LEU A 26 16.28 -13.98 4.55
N MET A 27 16.49 -14.47 3.33
CA MET A 27 16.44 -13.66 2.10
C MET A 27 15.06 -13.03 1.91
N ARG A 28 13.97 -13.79 2.10
CA ARG A 28 12.60 -13.23 2.06
C ARG A 28 12.39 -12.14 3.09
N LYS A 29 12.85 -12.36 4.34
CA LYS A 29 12.78 -11.33 5.40
C LYS A 29 13.58 -10.08 5.04
N TRP A 30 14.74 -10.24 4.41
CA TRP A 30 15.59 -9.12 4.00
C TRP A 30 14.97 -8.34 2.83
N ILE A 31 14.42 -9.03 1.82
CA ILE A 31 13.74 -8.43 0.66
C ILE A 31 12.43 -7.72 1.05
N ALA A 32 11.72 -8.21 2.07
CA ALA A 32 10.43 -7.65 2.50
C ALA A 32 10.52 -6.20 3.03
N GLY A 33 11.74 -5.70 3.31
CA GLY A 33 11.95 -4.33 3.78
C GLY A 33 11.43 -4.06 5.20
N GLY A 34 11.54 -2.80 5.64
CA GLY A 34 11.05 -2.38 6.95
C GLY A 34 9.53 -2.19 6.98
N MET A 35 8.88 -2.61 8.06
CA MET A 35 7.47 -2.31 8.31
C MET A 35 7.33 -1.02 9.12
N CYS A 36 6.41 -0.14 8.72
CA CYS A 36 6.02 1.01 9.55
C CYS A 36 5.33 0.51 10.82
N LYS A 37 5.95 0.69 11.99
CA LYS A 37 5.41 0.27 13.29
C LYS A 37 4.55 1.33 13.99
N SER A 38 4.43 2.52 13.41
CA SER A 38 3.72 3.64 14.01
C SER A 38 2.26 3.29 14.28
N GLN A 39 1.79 3.59 15.49
CA GLN A 39 0.39 3.46 15.90
C GLN A 39 -0.36 4.80 15.91
N ALA A 40 0.23 5.85 15.35
CA ALA A 40 -0.37 7.18 15.32
C ALA A 40 -1.74 7.15 14.60
N ARG A 41 -2.73 7.77 15.25
CA ARG A 41 -4.07 8.02 14.73
C ARG A 41 -4.10 9.26 13.84
N LEU A 42 -5.01 9.27 12.88
CA LEU A 42 -5.21 10.35 11.91
C LEU A 42 -6.65 10.87 11.92
N ASP A 43 -7.37 10.67 13.03
CA ASP A 43 -8.73 11.17 13.19
C ASP A 43 -8.77 12.70 12.97
N GLY A 44 -9.71 13.15 12.14
CA GLY A 44 -9.86 14.56 11.76
C GLY A 44 -8.81 15.09 10.78
N LYS A 45 -7.89 14.26 10.28
CA LYS A 45 -6.92 14.63 9.22
C LYS A 45 -7.47 14.29 7.84
N THR A 46 -7.21 15.15 6.87
CA THR A 46 -7.51 14.91 5.45
C THR A 46 -6.24 14.55 4.70
N VAL A 47 -6.25 13.37 4.06
CA VAL A 47 -5.13 12.81 3.30
C VAL A 47 -5.53 12.73 1.83
N LEU A 48 -4.75 13.38 0.97
CA LEU A 48 -4.89 13.29 -0.49
C LEU A 48 -3.81 12.37 -1.05
N ILE A 49 -4.22 11.33 -1.78
CA ILE A 49 -3.30 10.35 -2.37
C ILE A 49 -3.55 10.26 -3.87
N THR A 50 -2.52 10.52 -4.66
CA THR A 50 -2.60 10.37 -6.12
C THR A 50 -2.33 8.91 -6.53
N GLY A 51 -3.11 8.38 -7.48
CA GLY A 51 -2.92 7.01 -7.99
C GLY A 51 -3.19 5.93 -6.94
N ALA A 52 -4.21 6.14 -6.10
CA ALA A 52 -4.51 5.29 -4.96
C ALA A 52 -5.37 4.04 -5.27
N ASN A 53 -5.68 3.77 -6.54
CA ASN A 53 -6.57 2.67 -6.91
C ASN A 53 -5.88 1.29 -7.00
N THR A 54 -4.56 1.24 -7.05
CA THR A 54 -3.79 -0.02 -7.11
C THR A 54 -2.47 0.08 -6.34
N GLY A 55 -1.79 -1.07 -6.17
CA GLY A 55 -0.41 -1.15 -5.68
C GLY A 55 -0.17 -0.45 -4.35
N ILE A 56 0.96 0.25 -4.26
CA ILE A 56 1.40 0.98 -3.06
C ILE A 56 0.39 2.06 -2.68
N GLY A 57 -0.13 2.83 -3.65
CA GLY A 57 -1.12 3.88 -3.39
C GLY A 57 -2.38 3.35 -2.69
N LYS A 58 -2.89 2.20 -3.12
CA LYS A 58 -4.05 1.54 -2.49
C LYS A 58 -3.74 1.04 -1.09
N ALA A 59 -2.58 0.40 -0.91
CA ALA A 59 -2.16 -0.07 0.42
C ALA A 59 -2.00 1.11 1.40
N THR A 60 -1.42 2.22 0.93
CA THR A 60 -1.28 3.46 1.69
C THR A 60 -2.66 4.05 2.03
N ALA A 61 -3.57 4.15 1.06
CA ALA A 61 -4.94 4.62 1.31
C ALA A 61 -5.66 3.78 2.36
N GLN A 62 -5.48 2.46 2.31
CA GLN A 62 -6.04 1.55 3.30
C GLN A 62 -5.46 1.77 4.70
N ASP A 63 -4.15 1.93 4.83
CA ASP A 63 -3.50 2.19 6.13
C ASP A 63 -3.96 3.53 6.72
N MET A 64 -3.99 4.59 5.92
CA MET A 64 -4.48 5.92 6.35
C MET A 64 -5.95 5.84 6.80
N ALA A 65 -6.79 5.10 6.06
CA ALA A 65 -8.18 4.88 6.42
C ALA A 65 -8.34 4.08 7.73
N ARG A 66 -7.53 3.02 7.95
CA ARG A 66 -7.52 2.28 9.24
C ARG A 66 -7.18 3.19 10.42
N ARG A 67 -6.31 4.18 10.20
CA ARG A 67 -5.92 5.18 11.20
C ARG A 67 -6.98 6.27 11.43
N GLY A 68 -8.12 6.23 10.75
CA GLY A 68 -9.24 7.16 10.95
C GLY A 68 -9.20 8.42 10.07
N ALA A 69 -8.27 8.51 9.14
CA ALA A 69 -8.20 9.66 8.24
C ALA A 69 -9.43 9.76 7.32
N ARG A 70 -9.74 10.99 6.90
CA ARG A 70 -10.48 11.22 5.65
C ARG A 70 -9.52 11.04 4.48
N VAL A 71 -9.78 10.08 3.60
CA VAL A 71 -8.90 9.75 2.49
C VAL A 71 -9.53 10.16 1.16
N VAL A 72 -8.90 11.07 0.45
CA VAL A 72 -9.26 11.47 -0.92
C VAL A 72 -8.34 10.74 -1.90
N MET A 73 -8.91 9.79 -2.62
CA MET A 73 -8.23 9.00 -3.66
C MET A 73 -8.36 9.74 -4.99
N ALA A 74 -7.30 10.44 -5.39
CA ALA A 74 -7.24 11.17 -6.65
C ALA A 74 -6.70 10.27 -7.76
N CYS A 75 -7.59 9.84 -8.66
CA CYS A 75 -7.32 8.81 -9.65
C CYS A 75 -7.84 9.21 -11.04
N ARG A 76 -7.19 8.71 -12.09
CA ARG A 76 -7.62 8.94 -13.48
C ARG A 76 -8.80 8.06 -13.88
N ASP A 77 -8.79 6.79 -13.48
CA ASP A 77 -9.89 5.84 -13.73
C ASP A 77 -10.80 5.80 -12.50
N LEU A 78 -11.91 6.55 -12.57
CA LEU A 78 -12.88 6.66 -11.48
C LEU A 78 -13.54 5.31 -11.13
N ARG A 79 -13.84 4.49 -12.14
CA ARG A 79 -14.53 3.21 -11.93
C ARG A 79 -13.65 2.25 -11.14
N ARG A 80 -12.39 2.09 -11.54
CA ARG A 80 -11.43 1.26 -10.80
C ARG A 80 -11.14 1.83 -9.42
N ALA A 81 -11.09 3.16 -9.30
CA ALA A 81 -10.86 3.81 -8.02
C ALA A 81 -12.03 3.63 -7.05
N GLU A 82 -13.27 3.65 -7.52
CA GLU A 82 -14.45 3.46 -6.64
C GLU A 82 -14.55 2.02 -6.14
N ILE A 83 -14.23 1.03 -6.97
CA ILE A 83 -14.11 -0.37 -6.53
C ILE A 83 -13.05 -0.49 -5.41
N ALA A 84 -11.87 0.08 -5.63
CA ALA A 84 -10.82 0.09 -4.61
C ALA A 84 -11.23 0.84 -3.33
N ALA A 85 -11.94 1.96 -3.46
CA ALA A 85 -12.44 2.72 -2.31
C ALA A 85 -13.47 1.90 -1.52
N GLN A 86 -14.40 1.21 -2.18
CA GLN A 86 -15.37 0.34 -1.52
C GLN A 86 -14.68 -0.79 -0.73
N GLU A 87 -13.71 -1.46 -1.35
CA GLU A 87 -12.92 -2.49 -0.67
C GLU A 87 -12.18 -1.94 0.56
N ILE A 88 -11.62 -0.72 0.47
CA ILE A 88 -10.99 -0.06 1.61
C ILE A 88 -12.02 0.25 2.70
N ARG A 89 -13.17 0.84 2.36
CA ARG A 89 -14.23 1.16 3.34
C ARG A 89 -14.67 -0.11 4.08
N GLN A 90 -14.90 -1.21 3.36
CA GLN A 90 -15.27 -2.50 3.94
C GLN A 90 -14.16 -3.06 4.84
N ALA A 91 -12.91 -3.05 4.38
CA ALA A 91 -11.79 -3.63 5.12
C ALA A 91 -11.33 -2.81 6.34
N THR A 92 -11.74 -1.54 6.43
CA THR A 92 -11.30 -0.63 7.50
C THR A 92 -12.43 -0.17 8.41
N GLY A 93 -13.69 -0.36 8.00
CA GLY A 93 -14.86 0.22 8.67
C GLY A 93 -14.96 1.75 8.55
N ASN A 94 -14.05 2.39 7.84
CA ASN A 94 -14.01 3.84 7.69
C ASN A 94 -14.74 4.26 6.40
N GLY A 95 -15.90 4.91 6.55
CA GLY A 95 -16.69 5.44 5.43
C GLY A 95 -16.11 6.69 4.76
N ASN A 96 -15.13 7.37 5.39
CA ASN A 96 -14.56 8.64 4.92
C ASN A 96 -13.48 8.49 3.85
N VAL A 97 -13.66 7.53 2.93
CA VAL A 97 -12.81 7.34 1.76
C VAL A 97 -13.58 7.81 0.55
N VAL A 98 -13.09 8.79 -0.20
CA VAL A 98 -13.78 9.36 -1.36
C VAL A 98 -12.88 9.35 -2.58
N VAL A 99 -13.48 9.20 -3.76
CA VAL A 99 -12.76 9.24 -5.03
C VAL A 99 -12.97 10.60 -5.69
N ARG A 100 -11.90 11.10 -6.32
CA ARG A 100 -11.94 12.29 -7.17
C ARG A 100 -11.14 12.05 -8.44
N HIS A 101 -11.61 12.63 -9.54
CA HIS A 101 -10.92 12.52 -10.82
C HIS A 101 -9.69 13.43 -10.81
N LEU A 102 -8.52 12.87 -11.15
CA LEU A 102 -7.31 13.64 -11.38
C LEU A 102 -6.47 12.99 -12.47
N ASN A 103 -6.22 13.73 -13.54
CA ASN A 103 -5.27 13.36 -14.58
C ASN A 103 -4.02 14.25 -14.50
N LEU A 104 -2.95 13.72 -13.88
CA LEU A 104 -1.68 14.44 -13.71
C LEU A 104 -0.93 14.73 -15.03
N ALA A 105 -1.33 14.12 -16.14
CA ALA A 105 -0.78 14.44 -17.46
C ALA A 105 -1.38 15.73 -18.07
N SER A 106 -2.34 16.37 -17.40
CA SER A 106 -3.02 17.57 -17.88
C SER A 106 -2.98 18.66 -16.82
N LEU A 107 -2.29 19.78 -17.11
CA LEU A 107 -2.25 20.94 -16.21
C LEU A 107 -3.66 21.52 -15.97
N TYR A 108 -4.52 21.50 -16.98
CA TYR A 108 -5.92 21.88 -16.82
C TYR A 108 -6.63 21.00 -15.80
N SER A 109 -6.50 19.67 -15.91
CA SER A 109 -7.08 18.74 -14.91
C SER A 109 -6.54 18.98 -13.50
N ILE A 110 -5.27 19.34 -13.36
CA ILE A 110 -4.65 19.64 -12.06
C ILE A 110 -5.25 20.92 -11.48
N GLN A 111 -5.36 21.97 -12.28
CA GLN A 111 -5.91 23.26 -11.84
C GLN A 111 -7.39 23.13 -11.44
N GLU A 112 -8.20 22.46 -12.25
CA GLU A 112 -9.62 22.23 -11.94
C GLU A 112 -9.79 21.39 -10.67
N PHE A 113 -9.02 20.31 -10.54
CA PHE A 113 -9.01 19.50 -9.32
C PHE A 113 -8.64 20.33 -8.08
N ALA A 114 -7.60 21.17 -8.17
CA ALA A 114 -7.15 21.99 -7.06
C ALA A 114 -8.22 23.01 -6.63
N LYS A 115 -8.89 23.66 -7.59
CA LYS A 115 -10.01 24.58 -7.31
C LYS A 115 -11.15 23.85 -6.60
N GLU A 116 -11.57 22.70 -7.14
CA GLU A 116 -12.64 21.90 -6.53
C GLU A 116 -12.25 21.44 -5.12
N PHE A 117 -11.00 20.99 -4.94
CA PHE A 117 -10.51 20.51 -3.65
C PHE A 117 -10.54 21.62 -2.58
N ILE A 118 -10.09 22.83 -2.92
CA ILE A 118 -10.09 23.97 -1.99
C ILE A 118 -11.53 24.34 -1.56
N VAL A 119 -12.50 24.21 -2.47
CA VAL A 119 -13.91 24.51 -2.17
C VAL A 119 -14.56 23.40 -1.34
N THR A 120 -14.22 22.14 -1.61
CA THR A 120 -14.93 20.98 -1.04
C THR A 120 -14.31 20.46 0.26
N GLU A 121 -13.01 20.65 0.46
CA GLU A 121 -12.27 20.13 1.60
C GLU A 121 -11.85 21.26 2.54
N LYS A 122 -12.14 21.10 3.83
CA LYS A 122 -11.82 22.12 4.85
C LYS A 122 -10.32 22.32 5.07
N ARG A 123 -9.52 21.29 4.79
CA ARG A 123 -8.06 21.26 5.02
C ARG A 123 -7.41 20.15 4.19
N LEU A 124 -6.12 20.29 3.97
CA LEU A 124 -5.23 19.22 3.52
C LEU A 124 -4.10 19.07 4.54
N ASP A 125 -3.97 17.90 5.15
CA ASP A 125 -2.93 17.62 6.15
C ASP A 125 -1.76 16.85 5.57
N ILE A 126 -2.05 15.90 4.67
CA ILE A 126 -1.06 14.99 4.11
C ILE A 126 -1.32 14.86 2.61
N LEU A 127 -0.31 15.18 1.80
CA LEU A 127 -0.31 14.93 0.37
C LEU A 127 0.68 13.80 0.05
N ILE A 128 0.21 12.76 -0.61
CA ILE A 128 1.02 11.62 -1.05
C ILE A 128 1.04 11.60 -2.58
N ASN A 129 2.17 12.04 -3.13
CA ASN A 129 2.44 12.03 -4.56
C ASN A 129 2.92 10.63 -4.98
N ASN A 130 1.98 9.71 -5.12
CA ASN A 130 2.26 8.31 -5.46
C ASN A 130 2.04 7.98 -6.94
N ALA A 131 1.14 8.69 -7.63
CA ALA A 131 0.90 8.43 -9.04
C ALA A 131 2.18 8.63 -9.86
N GLY A 132 2.58 7.58 -10.57
CA GLY A 132 3.71 7.57 -11.47
C GLY A 132 3.53 6.46 -12.50
N LYS A 133 4.18 6.64 -13.64
CA LYS A 133 4.39 5.58 -14.62
C LYS A 133 5.89 5.47 -14.86
N LEU A 134 6.36 4.25 -15.15
CA LEU A 134 7.62 4.04 -15.83
C LEU A 134 7.47 4.43 -17.31
#